data_AF-A0A1Z2RUY1-F1
#
_entry.id   AF-A0A1Z2RUY1-F1
#
_cell.length_a   1.000
_cell.length_b   1.000
_cell.length_c   1.000
_cell.angle_alpha   90.00
_cell.angle_beta   90.00
_cell.angle_gamma   90.00
#
_symmetry.space_group_name_H-M   'P 1'
#
loop_
_entity.id
_entity.type
_entity.pdbx_description
1 polymer ?
#
loop_
_entity_poly.entity_id
_entity_poly.type
_entity_poly.pdbx_seq_one_letter_code
_entity_poly.pdbx_strand_id
1 'polypeptide(L)' 'MSPQTETKASAGFKAGVKDYRLTYYTPEYETKDTDILAAFRVTPQPGVPAEEAGAAVAAESSTGTWTTVWTD' A
#
# COMPACT_ATOMS: atom_id res chain seq x y z
N MET A 1 -14.07 26.95 -16.18
CA MET A 1 -13.38 26.69 -14.91
C MET A 1 -12.18 25.81 -15.22
N SER A 2 -10.98 26.38 -15.33
CA SER A 2 -9.77 25.55 -15.45
C SER A 2 -9.55 24.84 -14.12
N PRO A 3 -9.31 23.53 -14.09
CA PRO A 3 -9.04 22.85 -12.83
C PRO A 3 -7.76 23.43 -12.22
N GLN A 4 -7.88 24.08 -11.06
CA GLN A 4 -6.73 24.47 -10.25
C GLN A 4 -6.12 23.19 -9.70
N THR A 5 -4.89 22.88 -10.13
CA THR A 5 -4.10 21.80 -9.54
C THR A 5 -3.50 22.32 -8.25
N GLU A 6 -4.13 22.02 -7.12
CA GLU A 6 -3.57 22.29 -5.80
C GLU A 6 -2.63 21.15 -5.41
N THR A 7 -1.32 21.37 -5.51
CA THR A 7 -0.33 20.45 -4.93
C THR A 7 -0.34 20.61 -3.41
N LYS A 8 -1.12 19.80 -2.70
CA LYS A 8 -1.10 19.74 -1.24
C LYS A 8 0.17 19.03 -0.75
N ALA A 9 1.27 19.77 -0.65
CA ALA A 9 2.47 19.31 0.04
C ALA A 9 2.32 19.56 1.54
N SER A 10 1.60 18.68 2.25
CA SER A 10 1.64 18.66 3.72
C SER A 10 3.00 18.09 4.19
N ALA A 11 3.47 18.51 5.37
CA ALA A 11 4.73 18.03 5.92
C ALA A 11 4.65 16.50 6.15
N GLY A 12 5.37 15.73 5.33
CA GLY A 12 5.38 14.26 5.38
C GLY A 12 4.75 13.57 4.16
N PHE A 13 3.88 14.25 3.42
CA PHE A 13 3.30 13.71 2.19
C PHE A 13 4.25 13.90 0.99
N LYS A 14 4.58 12.80 0.33
CA LYS A 14 5.30 12.81 -0.95
C LYS A 14 4.47 12.06 -1.97
N ALA A 15 3.88 12.82 -2.90
CA ALA A 15 3.11 12.31 -4.03
C ALA A 15 3.97 11.39 -4.93
N GLY A 16 3.32 10.42 -5.57
CA GLY A 16 3.93 9.52 -6.55
C GLY A 16 3.68 8.05 -6.24
N VAL A 17 4.10 7.20 -7.18
CA VAL A 17 4.04 5.74 -7.05
C VAL A 17 5.17 5.26 -6.13
N LYS A 18 4.86 4.32 -5.24
CA LYS A 18 5.83 3.70 -4.32
C LYS A 18 5.50 2.22 -4.18
N ASP A 19 6.53 1.42 -3.90
CA ASP A 19 6.38 0.00 -3.55
C ASP A 19 5.45 -0.15 -2.32
N TYR A 20 4.46 -1.02 -2.40
CA TYR A 20 3.52 -1.29 -1.31
C TYR A 20 4.23 -1.88 -0.08
N ARG A 21 5.31 -2.65 -0.26
CA ARG A 21 6.06 -3.25 0.85
C ARG A 21 6.65 -2.23 1.82
N LEU A 22 6.77 -0.97 1.42
CA LEU A 22 7.29 0.07 2.30
C LEU A 22 6.33 0.42 3.45
N THR A 23 5.03 0.15 3.28
CA THR A 23 4.00 0.51 4.28
C THR A 23 3.11 -0.67 4.66
N TYR A 24 2.92 -1.65 3.77
CA TYR A 24 2.00 -2.78 3.98
C TYR A 24 2.71 -4.12 4.21
N TYR A 25 4.05 -4.15 4.29
CA TYR A 25 4.81 -5.35 4.70
C TYR A 25 5.44 -5.12 6.08
N THR A 26 4.84 -5.73 7.11
CA THR A 26 5.25 -5.60 8.51
C THR A 26 5.50 -6.99 9.12
N PRO A 27 6.66 -7.61 8.86
CA PRO A 27 6.92 -8.99 9.28
C PRO A 27 6.96 -9.17 10.81
N GLU A 28 7.15 -8.08 11.56
CA GLU A 28 7.12 -8.06 13.03
C GLU A 28 5.72 -7.76 13.61
N TYR A 29 4.67 -7.65 12.79
CA TYR A 29 3.32 -7.41 13.30
C TYR A 29 2.83 -8.57 14.17
N GLU A 30 2.53 -8.27 15.44
CA GLU A 30 1.88 -9.21 16.35
C GLU A 30 0.37 -9.24 16.07
N THR A 31 -0.12 -10.40 15.62
CA THR A 31 -1.55 -10.61 15.34
C THR A 31 -2.37 -10.53 16.62
N LYS A 32 -3.53 -9.87 16.55
CA LYS A 32 -4.48 -9.76 17.66
C LYS A 32 -5.66 -10.69 17.44
N ASP A 33 -6.32 -11.09 18.53
CA ASP A 33 -7.51 -11.95 18.49
C ASP A 33 -8.69 -11.33 17.73
N THR A 34 -8.69 -10.00 17.58
CA THR A 34 -9.72 -9.25 16.85
C THR A 34 -9.42 -9.10 15.36
N ASP A 35 -8.24 -9.49 14.90
CA ASP A 35 -7.84 -9.31 13.50
C ASP A 35 -8.49 -10.38 12.61
N ILE A 36 -8.85 -9.99 11.39
CA ILE A 36 -9.32 -10.93 10.37
C ILE A 36 -8.10 -11.39 9.56
N LEU A 37 -7.76 -12.68 9.69
CA LEU A 37 -6.63 -13.28 9.00
C LEU A 37 -7.07 -13.92 7.68
N ALA A 38 -6.33 -13.65 6.60
CA ALA A 38 -6.55 -14.25 5.28
C ALA A 38 -5.23 -14.86 4.76
N ALA A 39 -5.29 -16.09 4.26
CA ALA A 39 -4.15 -16.77 3.66
C ALA A 39 -4.34 -16.86 2.14
N PHE A 40 -3.41 -16.30 1.38
CA PHE A 40 -3.45 -16.28 -0.07
C PHE A 40 -2.34 -17.14 -0.67
N ARG A 41 -2.66 -17.91 -1.71
CA ARG A 41 -1.66 -18.50 -2.61
C ARG A 41 -1.39 -17.52 -3.74
N VAL A 42 -0.31 -16.76 -3.63
CA VAL A 42 0.10 -15.77 -4.64
C VAL A 42 1.20 -16.37 -5.52
N THR A 43 1.07 -16.23 -6.83
CA THR A 43 2.15 -16.51 -7.79
C THR A 43 2.58 -15.18 -8.40
N PRO A 44 3.66 -14.55 -7.91
CA PRO A 44 4.16 -13.30 -8.47
C PRO A 44 4.57 -13.48 -9.93
N GLN A 45 4.43 -12.42 -10.72
CA GLN A 45 5.01 -12.39 -12.07
C GLN A 45 6.55 -12.40 -11.99
N PRO A 46 7.26 -12.91 -13.02
CA PRO A 46 8.72 -12.88 -13.06
C PRO A 46 9.27 -11.47 -12.81
N GLY A 47 10.22 -11.34 -11.89
CA GLY A 47 10.85 -10.07 -11.52
C GLY A 47 10.10 -9.27 -10.44
N VAL A 48 8.91 -9.70 -10.00
CA VAL A 48 8.20 -9.08 -8.87
C VAL A 48 8.61 -9.78 -7.56
N PRO A 49 9.16 -9.05 -6.56
CA PRO A 49 9.45 -9.63 -5.24
C PRO A 49 8.19 -10.17 -4.58
N ALA A 50 8.31 -11.28 -3.85
CA ALA A 50 7.16 -11.91 -3.19
C ALA A 50 6.56 -11.00 -2.11
N GLU A 51 7.40 -10.26 -1.39
CA GLU A 51 6.99 -9.30 -0.35
C GLU A 51 6.18 -8.15 -0.96
N GLU A 52 6.56 -7.68 -2.14
CA GLU A 52 5.82 -6.63 -2.86
C GLU A 52 4.46 -7.15 -3.33
N ALA A 53 4.42 -8.36 -3.90
CA ALA A 53 3.17 -8.96 -4.32
C ALA A 53 2.21 -9.21 -3.14
N GLY A 54 2.73 -9.68 -2.00
CA GLY A 54 1.95 -9.85 -0.77
C GLY A 54 1.46 -8.52 -0.20
N ALA A 55 2.33 -7.50 -0.16
CA ALA A 55 1.97 -6.17 0.30
C ALA A 55 0.92 -5.49 -0.60
N ALA A 56 0.98 -5.71 -1.92
CA ALA A 56 -0.03 -5.20 -2.85
C ALA A 56 -1.41 -5.82 -2.58
N VAL A 57 -1.47 -7.13 -2.29
CA VAL A 57 -2.73 -7.78 -1.88
C VAL A 57 -3.24 -7.16 -0.57
N ALA A 58 -2.39 -6.97 0.42
CA ALA A 58 -2.78 -6.35 1.69
C ALA A 58 -3.26 -4.89 1.52
N ALA A 59 -2.57 -4.10 0.70
CA ALA A 59 -2.89 -2.70 0.46
C ALA A 59 -4.25 -2.53 -0.24
N GLU A 60 -4.43 -3.14 -1.41
CA GLU A 60 -5.64 -2.98 -2.24
C GLU A 60 -6.88 -3.70 -1.67
N SER A 61 -6.70 -4.58 -0.69
CA SER A 61 -7.82 -5.19 0.06
C SER A 61 -8.17 -4.47 1.36
N SER A 62 -7.45 -3.40 1.70
CA SER A 62 -7.68 -2.57 2.89
C SER A 62 -7.89 -1.10 2.53
N THR A 63 -6.80 -0.35 2.34
CA THR A 63 -6.84 1.12 2.23
C THR A 63 -5.94 1.70 1.14
N GLY A 64 -5.05 0.91 0.54
CA GLY A 64 -4.08 1.39 -0.45
C GLY A 64 -4.67 1.57 -1.85
N THR A 65 -3.97 2.39 -2.65
CA THR A 65 -4.14 2.48 -4.10
C THR A 65 -2.78 2.61 -4.81
N TRP A 66 -2.76 2.58 -6.14
CA TRP A 66 -1.55 2.53 -6.99
C TRP A 66 -0.59 3.73 -6.87
N THR A 67 -1.00 4.82 -6.22
CA THR A 67 -0.18 6.01 -5.98
C THR A 67 -0.56 6.61 -4.64
N THR A 68 0.37 7.30 -3.98
CA THR A 68 0.06 7.95 -2.70
C THR A 68 -0.99 9.03 -2.91
N VAL A 69 -2.01 9.05 -2.06
CA VAL A 69 -3.04 10.09 -2.04
C VAL A 69 -2.92 10.91 -0.75
N TRP A 70 -3.20 12.20 -0.83
CA TRP A 70 -3.00 13.11 0.32
C TRP A 70 -4.06 12.95 1.41
N THR A 71 -5.10 12.17 1.15
CA THR A 71 -6.25 11.92 2.03
C THR A 71 -6.07 10.74 2.97
N ASP A 72 -4.94 10.03 2.86
CA ASP A 72 -4.54 8.97 3.80
C ASP A 72 -4.44 9.51 5.25
#